data_AF-A0A392VT42-F1
#
_entry.id   AF-A0A392VT42-F1
#
_cell.length_a   1.000
_cell.length_b   1.000
_cell.length_c   1.000
_cell.angle_alpha   90.00
_cell.angle_beta   90.00
_cell.angle_gamma   90.00
#
_symmetry.space_group_name_H-M   'P 1'
#
loop_
_entity.id
_entity.type
_entity.pdbx_description
1 polymer ?
#
loop_
_entity_poly.entity_id
_entity_poly.type
_entity_poly.pdbx_seq_one_letter_code
_entity_poly.pdbx_strand_id
1 'polypeptide(L)' 'MELKQGNMSVSEYAAKFEELCRFASHYNTMEAEEDKCVKFENGLRPDIKQLIGFNEIRD' A
#
# COMPACT_ATOMS: atom_id res chain seq x y z
N MET A 1 -0.71 0.82 10.27
CA MET A 1 -0.23 2.00 9.50
C MET A 1 -1.42 2.67 8.81
N GLU A 2 -1.51 4.00 8.85
CA GLU A 2 -2.61 4.78 8.22
C GLU A 2 -2.06 5.87 7.29
N LEU A 3 -1.08 5.52 6.45
CA LEU A 3 -0.56 6.45 5.45
C LEU A 3 -1.55 6.55 4.28
N LYS A 4 -1.85 7.77 3.84
CA LYS A 4 -2.60 8.05 2.62
C LYS A 4 -1.69 8.68 1.59
N GLN A 5 -1.82 8.28 0.33
CA GLN A 5 -1.04 8.82 -0.77
C GLN A 5 -1.21 10.34 -0.91
N GLY A 6 -2.43 10.85 -0.78
CA GLY A 6 -2.72 12.27 -0.93
C GLY A 6 -2.19 12.81 -2.26
N ASN A 7 -1.44 13.92 -2.23
CA ASN A 7 -0.86 14.54 -3.42
C ASN A 7 0.51 13.94 -3.82
N MET A 8 1.02 12.95 -3.11
CA MET A 8 2.31 12.32 -3.42
C MET A 8 2.22 11.50 -4.70
N SER A 9 3.34 11.39 -5.42
CA SER A 9 3.49 10.36 -6.43
C SER A 9 3.39 8.96 -5.80
N VAL A 10 3.12 7.94 -6.62
CA VAL A 10 3.05 6.55 -6.13
C VAL A 10 4.41 6.11 -5.56
N SER A 11 5.51 6.52 -6.18
CA SER A 11 6.86 6.20 -5.73
C SER A 11 7.20 6.85 -4.38
N GLU A 12 6.84 8.12 -4.18
CA GLU A 12 7.03 8.81 -2.88
C GLU A 12 6.17 8.18 -1.78
N TYR A 13 4.94 7.79 -2.11
CA TYR A 13 4.07 7.09 -1.19
C TYR A 13 4.63 5.71 -0.82
N ALA A 14 5.12 4.94 -1.80
CA ALA A 14 5.76 3.64 -1.58
C ALA A 14 6.99 3.75 -0.69
N ALA A 15 7.89 4.69 -0.97
CA ALA A 15 9.08 4.91 -0.14
C ALA A 15 8.71 5.22 1.33
N LYS A 16 7.72 6.08 1.57
CA LYS A 16 7.25 6.38 2.93
C LYS A 16 6.54 5.20 3.59
N PHE A 17 5.80 4.41 2.82
CA PHE A 17 5.14 3.23 3.35
C PHE A 17 6.17 2.17 3.77
N GLU A 18 7.20 1.92 2.96
CA GLU A 18 8.30 1.02 3.31
C GLU A 18 9.08 1.51 4.53
N GLU A 19 9.32 2.83 4.63
CA GLU A 19 9.94 3.43 5.79
C GLU A 19 9.12 3.16 7.07
N LEU A 20 7.79 3.36 7.02
CA LEU A 20 6.89 3.04 8.14
C LEU A 20 6.87 1.55 8.47
N CYS A 21 6.87 0.66 7.45
CA CYS A 21 6.98 -0.78 7.64
C CYS A 21 8.26 -1.16 8.38
N ARG A 22 9.39 -0.55 8.01
CA ARG A 22 10.70 -0.82 8.62
C ARG A 22 10.71 -0.50 10.11
N PHE A 23 10.04 0.57 10.53
CA PHE A 23 9.91 0.95 11.94
C PHE A 23 8.89 0.09 12.71
N ALA A 24 8.00 -0.61 12.01
CA ALA A 24 6.99 -1.45 12.62
C ALA A 24 7.43 -2.92 12.64
N SER A 25 8.12 -3.33 13.71
CA SER A 25 8.70 -4.67 13.87
C SER A 25 7.72 -5.83 13.65
N HIS A 26 6.43 -5.62 13.94
CA HIS A 26 5.35 -6.58 13.76
C HIS A 26 4.94 -6.79 12.30
N TYR A 27 5.34 -5.89 11.40
CA TYR A 27 5.13 -6.02 9.96
C TYR A 27 6.33 -6.64 9.24
N ASN A 28 7.45 -6.93 9.90
CA ASN A 28 8.63 -7.53 9.23
C ASN A 28 8.53 -9.06 9.07
N THR A 29 7.39 -9.66 9.35
CA THR A 29 7.15 -11.10 9.19
C THR A 29 6.45 -11.40 7.87
N MET A 30 6.71 -12.57 7.29
CA MET A 30 6.11 -13.00 6.03
C MET A 30 4.58 -13.10 6.12
N GLU A 31 4.04 -13.43 7.30
CA GLU A 31 2.60 -13.45 7.58
C GLU A 31 1.96 -12.05 7.54
N ALA A 32 2.73 -10.99 7.76
CA ALA A 32 2.24 -9.62 7.73
C ALA A 32 2.35 -8.97 6.34
N GLU A 33 2.92 -9.66 5.35
CA GLU A 33 3.08 -9.13 3.98
C GLU A 33 1.72 -8.96 3.28
N GLU A 34 0.79 -9.90 3.48
CA GLU A 34 -0.56 -9.80 2.91
C GLU A 34 -1.32 -8.59 3.49
N ASP A 35 -1.20 -8.42 4.82
CA ASP A 35 -1.72 -7.24 5.52
C ASP A 35 -1.06 -5.94 5.03
N LYS A 36 0.24 -5.95 4.71
CA LYS A 36 0.93 -4.78 4.12
C LYS A 36 0.35 -4.42 2.76
N CYS A 37 0.15 -5.40 1.87
CA CYS A 37 -0.42 -5.16 0.55
C CYS A 37 -1.81 -4.52 0.67
N VAL A 38 -2.68 -5.10 1.49
CA VAL A 38 -4.03 -4.57 1.74
C VAL A 38 -3.96 -3.14 2.31
N LYS A 39 -3.04 -2.85 3.24
CA LYS A 39 -2.87 -1.50 3.79
C LYS A 39 -2.29 -0.51 2.77
N PHE A 40 -1.33 -0.95 1.97
CA PHE A 40 -0.71 -0.13 0.93
C PHE A 40 -1.75 0.28 -0.11
N GLU A 41 -2.47 -0.69 -0.66
CA GLU A 41 -3.56 -0.47 -1.60
C GLU A 41 -4.62 0.44 -0.99
N ASN A 42 -4.98 0.20 0.28
CA ASN A 42 -6.00 1.01 0.94
C ASN A 42 -5.64 2.49 1.10
N GLY A 43 -4.34 2.82 1.19
CA GLY A 43 -3.87 4.19 1.27
C GLY A 43 -3.70 4.87 -0.10
N LEU A 44 -3.78 4.14 -1.21
CA LEU A 44 -3.72 4.71 -2.57
C LEU A 44 -4.94 5.60 -2.85
N ARG A 45 -4.75 6.56 -3.75
CA ARG A 45 -5.85 7.40 -4.23
C ARG A 45 -6.89 6.56 -5.01
N PRO A 46 -8.16 6.99 -5.00
CA PRO A 46 -9.25 6.23 -5.64
C PRO A 46 -9.04 5.95 -7.13
N ASP A 47 -8.45 6.89 -7.88
CA ASP A 47 -8.14 6.75 -9.31
C ASP A 47 -7.18 5.59 -9.60
N ILE A 48 -6.17 5.41 -8.74
CA ILE A 48 -5.19 4.32 -8.86
C ILE A 48 -5.78 3.01 -8.35
N LYS A 49 -6.48 3.03 -7.20
CA LYS A 49 -7.20 1.85 -6.68
C LYS A 49 -8.14 1.26 -7.71
N GLN A 50 -8.88 2.11 -8.41
CA GLN A 50 -9.82 1.68 -9.43
C GLN A 50 -9.09 0.95 -10.56
N LEU A 51 -7.91 1.43 -10.97
CA LEU A 51 -7.07 0.78 -11.99
C LEU A 51 -6.56 -0.61 -11.55
N ILE A 52 -6.24 -0.77 -10.27
CA ILE A 52 -5.79 -2.05 -9.69
C ILE A 52 -6.97 -3.03 -9.64
N GLY A 53 -8.11 -2.63 -9.09
CA GLY A 53 -9.32 -3.47 -9.01
C GLY A 53 -9.91 -3.83 -10.38
N PHE A 54 -9.66 -3.02 -11.42
CA PHE A 54 -10.01 -3.38 -12.80
C PHE A 54 -9.17 -4.55 -13.36
N ASN A 55 -7.94 -4.75 -12.87
CA ASN A 55 -7.10 -5.89 -13.29
C ASN A 55 -7.43 -7.19 -12.55
N GLU A 56 -8.14 -7.13 -11.40
CA GLU A 56 -8.67 -8.32 -10.72
C GLU A 56 -9.92 -8.90 -11.40
N ILE A 57 -10.60 -8.17 -12.32
CA ILE A 57 -11.82 -8.62 -13.03
C ILE A 57 -11.52 -8.99 -14.50
N ARG A 58 -10.38 -9.64 -14.76
CA ARG A 58 -10.09 -10.24 -16.07
C ARG A 58 -9.45 -11.63 -15.94
N ASP A 59 -10.17 -12.53 -15.31
CA ASP A 59 -10.23 -13.96 -15.67
C ASP A 59 -11.63 -14.51 -15.32
#